data_AF-A0A7C5SYS6-F1
#
_entry.id   AF-A0A7C5SYS6-F1
#
_cell.length_a   1.000
_cell.length_b   1.000
_cell.length_c   1.000
_cell.angle_alpha   90.00
_cell.angle_beta   90.00
_cell.angle_gamma   90.00
#
_symmetry.space_group_name_H-M   'P 1'
#
loop_
_entity.id
_entity.type
_entity.pdbx_description
1 polymer ?
#
loop_
_entity_poly.entity_id
_entity_poly.type
_entity_poly.pdbx_seq_one_letter_code
_entity_poly.pdbx_strand_id
1 'polypeptide(L)'
;LPQPRTLRWAVAFSEAVYRKTWEVQGVRGRLASSAKEALEIVENGEIAVLAPEGQAVPLLKPDVLVDARMAKKNLGTKIDEAPIVIGLGPGFTAGRDCHFVIETLDGPYLGRVILEGQAESPTHLPCAVEGFREERVVRAPKSGEFRALRTLGDLVEAGEEVAEINGTPLFAPLGGVVRGILHSGLQVSKGTKVVEIDPRGDPSIPFKICERSLRVASGVVEALRLSALSKPL
;
A
#
# COMPACT_ATOMS: atom_id res chain seq x y z
N LEU A 1 9.40 7.08 1.51
CA LEU A 1 9.35 8.44 0.90
C LEU A 1 8.96 9.47 1.97
N PRO A 2 9.49 10.70 1.98
CA PRO A 2 9.15 11.71 2.98
C PRO A 2 7.69 12.20 2.86
N GLN A 3 7.09 12.06 1.68
CA GLN A 3 5.69 12.37 1.42
C GLN A 3 5.00 11.14 0.79
N PRO A 4 4.38 10.27 1.60
CA PRO A 4 3.69 9.09 1.10
C PRO A 4 2.54 9.45 0.15
N ARG A 5 2.47 8.76 -1.00
CA ARG A 5 1.44 8.98 -2.04
C ARG A 5 0.28 8.00 -1.94
N THR A 6 -0.14 7.70 -0.71
CA THR A 6 -1.18 6.72 -0.44
C THR A 6 -2.55 7.31 -0.73
N LEU A 7 -3.25 6.82 -1.76
CA LEU A 7 -4.61 7.27 -2.09
C LEU A 7 -5.61 6.89 -1.00
N ARG A 8 -5.52 5.65 -0.49
CA ARG A 8 -6.44 5.12 0.54
C ARG A 8 -5.85 5.36 1.93
N TRP A 9 -5.53 6.62 2.23
CA TRP A 9 -4.79 6.98 3.44
C TRP A 9 -5.54 6.66 4.74
N ALA A 10 -6.89 6.61 4.73
CA ALA A 10 -7.67 6.25 5.92
C ALA A 10 -7.34 4.87 6.48
N VAL A 11 -6.88 3.93 5.64
CA VAL A 11 -6.56 2.55 6.01
C VAL A 11 -5.06 2.25 5.91
N ALA A 12 -4.21 3.27 6.05
CA ALA A 12 -2.77 3.12 5.93
C ALA A 12 -1.99 3.92 6.99
N PHE A 13 -1.06 3.26 7.67
CA PHE A 13 -0.19 3.89 8.67
C PHE A 13 0.73 4.98 8.09
N SER A 14 0.93 5.02 6.77
CA SER A 14 1.65 6.11 6.12
C SER A 14 1.07 7.49 6.42
N GLU A 15 -0.20 7.57 6.83
CA GLU A 15 -0.82 8.82 7.24
C GLU A 15 -0.18 9.44 8.49
N ALA A 16 0.45 8.63 9.35
CA ALA A 16 1.22 9.12 10.49
C ALA A 16 2.38 10.03 10.06
N VAL A 17 2.86 9.94 8.82
CA VAL A 17 3.88 10.87 8.30
C VAL A 17 3.36 12.31 8.25
N TYR A 18 2.08 12.49 7.91
CA TYR A 18 1.43 13.80 7.87
C TYR A 18 0.95 14.23 9.26
N ARG A 19 0.39 13.31 10.04
CA ARG A 19 -0.33 13.62 11.29
C ARG A 19 0.41 13.26 12.58
N LYS A 20 1.64 12.76 12.49
CA LYS A 20 2.46 12.18 13.57
C LYS A 20 1.90 10.88 14.17
N THR A 21 0.59 10.73 14.25
CA THR A 21 -0.10 9.50 14.66
C THR A 21 -1.29 9.23 13.75
N TRP A 22 -1.62 7.96 13.54
CA TRP A 22 -2.82 7.54 12.81
C TRP A 22 -3.34 6.22 13.33
N GLU A 23 -4.66 6.03 13.32
CA GLU A 23 -5.29 4.78 13.74
C GLU A 23 -5.94 4.09 12.53
N VAL A 24 -5.69 2.79 12.39
CA VAL A 24 -6.32 1.94 11.38
C VAL A 24 -7.00 0.79 12.10
N GLN A 25 -8.33 0.79 12.09
CA GLN A 25 -9.16 -0.27 12.70
C GLN A 25 -8.77 -0.59 14.15
N GLY A 26 -8.60 0.44 14.99
CA GLY A 26 -8.24 0.29 16.41
C GLY A 26 -6.75 0.07 16.67
N VAL A 27 -5.92 -0.11 15.65
CA VAL A 27 -4.47 -0.22 15.79
C VAL A 27 -3.84 1.15 15.55
N ARG A 28 -3.07 1.64 16.52
CA ARG A 28 -2.40 2.94 16.43
C ARG A 28 -1.02 2.80 15.82
N GLY A 29 -0.70 3.68 14.88
CA GLY A 29 0.63 3.88 14.35
C GLY A 29 1.16 5.28 14.62
N ARG A 30 2.48 5.39 14.78
CA ARG A 30 3.17 6.64 15.13
C ARG A 30 4.43 6.82 14.30
N LEU A 31 4.64 8.05 13.84
CA LEU A 31 5.86 8.44 13.14
C LEU A 31 7.03 8.49 14.13
N ALA A 32 8.01 7.63 13.91
CA ALA A 32 9.29 7.65 14.58
C ALA A 32 10.28 8.55 13.82
N SER A 33 11.14 9.23 14.56
CA SER A 33 12.26 10.02 14.03
C SER A 33 13.55 9.20 13.87
N SER A 34 13.62 8.02 14.50
CA SER A 34 14.80 7.16 14.48
C SER A 34 14.44 5.68 14.70
N ALA A 35 15.37 4.78 14.38
CA ALA A 35 15.23 3.36 14.69
C ALA A 35 15.08 3.09 16.21
N LYS A 36 15.73 3.90 17.06
CA LYS A 36 15.60 3.79 18.51
C LYS A 36 14.18 4.12 18.97
N GLU A 37 13.66 5.26 18.54
CA GLU A 37 12.27 5.66 18.87
C GLU A 37 11.26 4.66 18.28
N ALA A 38 11.54 4.09 17.12
CA ALA A 38 10.69 3.04 16.55
C ALA A 38 10.58 1.81 17.47
N LEU A 39 11.67 1.39 18.10
CA LEU A 39 11.65 0.30 19.09
C LEU A 39 10.82 0.69 20.32
N GLU A 40 11.03 1.89 20.87
CA GLU A 40 10.26 2.39 22.01
C GLU A 40 8.76 2.44 21.72
N ILE A 41 8.35 2.82 20.51
CA ILE A 41 6.94 2.82 20.08
C ILE A 41 6.38 1.39 20.04
N VAL A 42 7.15 0.44 19.49
CA VAL A 42 6.74 -0.97 19.41
C VAL A 42 6.64 -1.61 20.78
N GLU A 43 7.56 -1.30 21.71
CA GLU A 43 7.51 -1.75 23.11
C GLU A 43 6.25 -1.28 23.83
N ASN A 44 5.72 -0.12 23.45
CA ASN A 44 4.45 0.41 23.95
C ASN A 44 3.20 -0.16 23.25
N GLY A 45 3.37 -1.14 22.35
CA GLY A 45 2.27 -1.80 21.63
C GLY A 45 1.70 -1.01 20.46
N GLU A 46 2.39 0.03 19.99
CA GLU A 46 2.00 0.82 18.81
C GLU A 46 2.82 0.40 17.56
N ILE A 47 2.32 0.70 16.36
CA ILE A 47 3.04 0.47 15.11
C ILE A 47 3.97 1.65 14.82
N ALA A 48 5.28 1.42 14.82
CA ALA A 48 6.23 2.45 14.39
C ALA A 48 6.24 2.64 12.87
N VAL A 49 6.22 3.91 12.44
CA VAL A 49 6.31 4.32 11.03
C VAL A 49 7.58 5.14 10.84
N LEU A 50 8.43 4.76 9.90
CA LEU A 50 9.65 5.48 9.55
C LEU A 50 9.57 5.99 8.12
N ALA A 51 9.75 7.29 7.92
CA ALA A 51 9.68 7.91 6.60
C ALA A 51 10.54 9.20 6.52
N PRO A 52 11.65 9.22 5.76
CA PRO A 52 12.26 8.08 5.07
C PRO A 52 12.77 7.00 6.06
N GLU A 53 12.84 5.75 5.61
CA GLU A 53 13.33 4.62 6.44
C GLU A 53 14.84 4.68 6.72
N GLY A 54 15.62 5.41 5.91
CA GLY A 54 17.06 5.55 6.09
C GLY A 54 17.77 4.20 6.12
N GLN A 55 18.59 3.96 7.15
CA GLN A 55 19.30 2.70 7.41
C GLN A 55 18.62 1.88 8.52
N ALA A 56 17.29 1.96 8.64
CA ALA A 56 16.57 1.36 9.75
C ALA A 56 16.70 -0.16 9.81
N VAL A 57 16.63 -0.87 8.67
CA VAL A 57 16.65 -2.34 8.66
C VAL A 57 17.93 -2.91 9.31
N PRO A 58 19.16 -2.49 8.92
CA PRO A 58 20.39 -2.92 9.58
C PRO A 58 20.47 -2.59 11.09
N LEU A 59 19.84 -1.50 11.52
CA LEU A 59 19.85 -1.08 12.93
C LEU A 59 18.83 -1.85 13.77
N LEU A 60 17.65 -2.09 13.22
CA LEU A 60 16.55 -2.80 13.88
C LEU A 60 16.77 -4.30 13.94
N LYS A 61 17.52 -4.87 12.97
CA LYS A 61 17.80 -6.31 12.85
C LYS A 61 16.55 -7.18 13.07
N PRO A 62 15.51 -7.00 12.24
CA PRO A 62 14.25 -7.68 12.45
C PRO A 62 14.40 -9.19 12.26
N ASP A 63 13.65 -9.99 13.01
CA ASP A 63 13.54 -11.44 12.77
C ASP A 63 12.85 -11.75 11.43
N VAL A 64 12.02 -10.82 10.97
CA VAL A 64 11.22 -10.92 9.75
C VAL A 64 11.25 -9.60 8.99
N LEU A 65 11.62 -9.64 7.72
CA LEU A 65 11.47 -8.54 6.79
C LEU A 65 10.40 -8.88 5.75
N VAL A 66 9.41 -8.01 5.56
CA VAL A 66 8.41 -8.12 4.50
C VAL A 66 8.57 -6.95 3.54
N ASP A 67 8.98 -7.22 2.31
CA ASP A 67 8.99 -6.21 1.26
C ASP A 67 7.60 -6.07 0.64
N ALA A 68 6.84 -5.13 1.19
CA ALA A 68 5.50 -4.76 0.73
C ALA A 68 5.49 -3.53 -0.19
N ARG A 69 6.62 -3.14 -0.79
CA ARG A 69 6.69 -1.98 -1.69
C ARG A 69 5.97 -2.22 -3.02
N MET A 70 5.79 -3.48 -3.40
CA MET A 70 5.08 -3.93 -4.61
C MET A 70 5.53 -3.18 -5.87
N ALA A 71 6.83 -2.91 -5.99
CA ALA A 71 7.41 -2.15 -7.10
C ALA A 71 7.43 -2.92 -8.43
N LYS A 72 6.99 -4.19 -8.43
CA LYS A 72 7.03 -5.15 -9.55
C LYS A 72 8.44 -5.49 -10.04
N LYS A 73 9.45 -5.10 -9.25
CA LYS A 73 10.87 -5.39 -9.44
C LYS A 73 11.55 -5.32 -8.07
N ASN A 74 12.62 -6.10 -7.90
CA ASN A 74 13.45 -5.99 -6.71
C ASN A 74 14.19 -4.64 -6.70
N LEU A 75 14.03 -3.86 -5.63
CA LEU A 75 14.70 -2.56 -5.44
C LEU A 75 15.98 -2.66 -4.59
N GLY A 76 16.46 -3.87 -4.33
CA GLY A 76 17.66 -4.14 -3.54
C GLY A 76 17.43 -4.99 -2.29
N THR A 77 16.23 -5.56 -2.12
CA THR A 77 15.93 -6.53 -1.07
C THR A 77 16.76 -7.78 -1.28
N LYS A 78 17.31 -8.30 -0.19
CA LYS A 78 18.12 -9.53 -0.23
C LYS A 78 17.63 -10.53 0.81
N ILE A 79 17.86 -11.80 0.51
CA ILE A 79 17.43 -12.90 1.35
C ILE A 79 18.10 -12.92 2.72
N ASP A 80 19.25 -12.25 2.86
CA ASP A 80 20.09 -12.18 4.07
C ASP A 80 19.85 -10.94 4.94
N GLU A 81 18.88 -10.08 4.61
CA GLU A 81 18.55 -8.88 5.42
C GLU A 81 17.83 -9.21 6.75
N ALA A 82 17.26 -10.42 6.86
CA ALA A 82 16.62 -10.93 8.07
C ALA A 82 16.61 -12.47 8.05
N PRO A 83 16.45 -13.15 9.20
CA PRO A 83 16.26 -14.60 9.25
C PRO A 83 15.13 -15.10 8.36
N ILE A 84 14.05 -14.32 8.22
CA ILE A 84 12.96 -14.58 7.28
C ILE A 84 12.72 -13.31 6.45
N VAL A 85 12.69 -13.47 5.13
CA VAL A 85 12.45 -12.39 4.16
C VAL A 85 11.31 -12.81 3.26
N ILE A 86 10.27 -11.98 3.15
CA ILE A 86 9.08 -12.25 2.35
C ILE A 86 8.91 -11.14 1.30
N GLY A 87 8.84 -11.51 0.02
CA GLY A 87 8.52 -10.60 -1.07
C GLY A 87 7.04 -10.62 -1.42
N LEU A 88 6.39 -9.46 -1.57
CA LEU A 88 4.99 -9.40 -2.00
C LEU A 88 4.90 -9.13 -3.51
N GLY A 89 4.40 -10.13 -4.25
CA GLY A 89 4.10 -10.02 -5.67
C GLY A 89 5.31 -10.17 -6.59
N PRO A 90 5.17 -9.78 -7.87
CA PRO A 90 6.21 -9.97 -8.86
C PRO A 90 7.45 -9.12 -8.58
N GLY A 91 8.59 -9.58 -9.10
CA GLY A 91 9.89 -8.92 -8.94
C GLY A 91 10.82 -9.60 -7.95
N PHE A 92 10.35 -10.63 -7.24
CA PHE A 92 11.14 -11.46 -6.33
C PHE A 92 11.12 -12.92 -6.77
N THR A 93 12.21 -13.63 -6.54
CA THR A 93 12.31 -15.09 -6.66
C THR A 93 12.53 -15.71 -5.29
N ALA A 94 11.65 -16.61 -4.87
CA ALA A 94 11.81 -17.43 -3.66
C ALA A 94 13.05 -18.33 -3.80
N GLY A 95 13.87 -18.40 -2.74
CA GLY A 95 15.15 -19.11 -2.72
C GLY A 95 16.33 -18.30 -3.29
N ARG A 96 16.10 -17.11 -3.83
CA ARG A 96 17.16 -16.20 -4.32
C ARG A 96 17.11 -14.82 -3.70
N ASP A 97 15.98 -14.13 -3.86
CA ASP A 97 15.79 -12.75 -3.39
C ASP A 97 15.18 -12.73 -1.99
N CYS A 98 14.40 -13.75 -1.64
CA CYS A 98 13.66 -13.89 -0.39
C CYS A 98 13.34 -15.36 -0.11
N HIS A 99 12.88 -15.66 1.11
CA HIS A 99 12.51 -17.02 1.51
C HIS A 99 11.14 -17.43 0.97
N PHE A 100 10.20 -16.49 0.92
CA PHE A 100 8.83 -16.72 0.44
C PHE A 100 8.39 -15.58 -0.46
N VAL A 101 7.65 -15.90 -1.51
CA VAL A 101 6.91 -14.91 -2.31
C VAL A 101 5.42 -15.08 -2.05
N ILE A 102 4.68 -13.99 -1.88
CA ILE A 102 3.22 -14.03 -1.77
C ILE A 102 2.60 -13.59 -3.10
N GLU A 103 1.67 -14.39 -3.62
CA GLU A 103 0.91 -14.02 -4.82
C GLU A 103 0.01 -12.81 -4.52
N THR A 104 0.04 -11.81 -5.40
CA THR A 104 -0.73 -10.56 -5.26
C THR A 104 -1.59 -10.23 -6.48
N LEU A 105 -1.47 -10.99 -7.57
CA LEU A 105 -2.35 -10.90 -8.71
C LEU A 105 -3.77 -11.30 -8.28
N ASP A 106 -4.73 -10.51 -8.74
CA ASP A 106 -6.15 -10.77 -8.48
C ASP A 106 -6.58 -12.03 -9.24
N GLY A 107 -7.05 -13.04 -8.52
CA GLY A 107 -7.33 -14.36 -9.09
C GLY A 107 -7.42 -15.47 -8.04
N PRO A 108 -7.56 -16.73 -8.47
CA PRO A 108 -7.78 -17.87 -7.58
C PRO A 108 -6.62 -18.10 -6.60
N TYR A 109 -5.41 -17.69 -6.96
CA TYR A 109 -4.20 -17.88 -6.16
C TYR A 109 -3.83 -16.67 -5.29
N LEU A 110 -4.64 -15.62 -5.24
CA LEU A 110 -4.37 -14.43 -4.45
C LEU A 110 -4.07 -14.79 -2.97
N GLY A 111 -2.91 -14.34 -2.47
CA GLY A 111 -2.43 -14.61 -1.11
C GLY A 111 -1.73 -15.96 -0.95
N ARG A 112 -1.56 -16.76 -2.01
CA ARG A 112 -0.83 -18.03 -1.95
C ARG A 112 0.64 -17.79 -1.60
N VAL A 113 1.18 -18.62 -0.72
CA VAL A 113 2.62 -18.70 -0.42
C VAL A 113 3.32 -19.51 -1.51
N ILE A 114 4.35 -18.92 -2.10
CA ILE A 114 5.22 -19.50 -3.12
C ILE A 114 6.56 -19.81 -2.46
N LEU A 115 6.87 -21.10 -2.35
CA LEU A 115 8.10 -21.63 -1.72
C LEU A 115 9.28 -21.64 -2.70
N GLU A 116 9.00 -21.74 -3.99
CA GLU A 116 9.98 -21.79 -5.07
C GLU A 116 9.42 -21.06 -6.30
N GLY A 117 10.25 -20.24 -6.93
CA GLY A 117 9.86 -19.48 -8.12
C GLY A 117 9.37 -18.06 -7.83
N GLN A 118 8.48 -17.54 -8.68
CA GLN A 118 8.02 -16.14 -8.66
C GLN A 118 6.49 -16.08 -8.65
N ALA A 119 5.94 -14.95 -8.19
CA ALA A 119 4.53 -14.62 -8.40
C ALA A 119 4.24 -14.34 -9.88
N GLU A 120 2.95 -14.40 -10.24
CA GLU A 120 2.48 -14.13 -11.59
C GLU A 120 2.84 -12.72 -12.07
N SER A 121 3.03 -12.60 -13.38
CA SER A 121 3.37 -11.32 -14.01
C SER A 121 2.25 -10.28 -13.82
N PRO A 122 2.59 -9.00 -13.59
CA PRO A 122 1.59 -7.97 -13.37
C PRO A 122 0.79 -7.71 -14.66
N THR A 123 -0.54 -7.66 -14.55
CA THR A 123 -1.43 -7.30 -15.70
C THR A 123 -1.47 -5.80 -15.98
N HIS A 124 -0.92 -4.98 -15.07
CA HIS A 124 -0.99 -3.51 -15.08
C HIS A 124 -2.40 -2.91 -15.00
N LEU A 125 -3.43 -3.74 -14.89
CA LEU A 125 -4.83 -3.33 -14.78
C LEU A 125 -5.29 -3.33 -13.32
N PRO A 126 -6.08 -2.34 -12.88
CA PRO A 126 -6.75 -2.35 -11.60
C PRO A 126 -7.71 -3.54 -11.47
N CYS A 127 -7.93 -3.98 -10.23
CA CYS A 127 -9.03 -4.90 -9.91
C CYS A 127 -10.36 -4.30 -10.35
N ALA A 128 -11.22 -5.16 -10.90
CA ALA A 128 -12.57 -4.77 -11.29
C ALA A 128 -13.44 -4.52 -10.05
N VAL A 129 -14.29 -3.50 -10.12
CA VAL A 129 -15.33 -3.22 -9.13
C VAL A 129 -16.59 -2.91 -9.92
N GLU A 130 -17.65 -3.72 -9.77
CA GLU A 130 -18.87 -3.64 -10.60
C GLU A 130 -18.57 -3.64 -12.11
N GLY A 131 -17.56 -4.40 -12.54
CA GLY A 131 -17.12 -4.46 -13.95
C GLY A 131 -16.18 -3.33 -14.40
N PHE A 132 -16.01 -2.26 -13.62
CA PHE A 132 -15.13 -1.13 -13.95
C PHE A 132 -13.69 -1.35 -13.45
N ARG A 133 -12.67 -0.96 -14.24
CA ARG A 133 -11.24 -1.14 -13.91
C ARG A 133 -10.46 0.16 -13.95
N GLU A 134 -10.04 0.61 -15.12
CA GLU A 134 -9.30 1.87 -15.30
C GLU A 134 -10.25 3.07 -15.31
N GLU A 135 -11.50 2.86 -15.74
CA GLU A 135 -12.55 3.87 -15.86
C GLU A 135 -12.86 4.55 -14.53
N ARG A 136 -12.62 3.88 -13.41
CA ARG A 136 -12.85 4.42 -12.06
C ARG A 136 -11.65 5.19 -11.49
N VAL A 137 -10.58 5.33 -12.26
CA VAL A 137 -9.30 5.90 -11.82
C VAL A 137 -9.01 7.21 -12.56
N VAL A 138 -8.85 8.29 -11.82
CA VAL A 138 -8.40 9.56 -12.36
C VAL A 138 -6.87 9.60 -12.33
N ARG A 139 -6.28 9.87 -13.49
CA ARG A 139 -4.82 10.04 -13.64
C ARG A 139 -4.49 11.47 -14.00
N ALA A 140 -3.36 11.96 -13.49
CA ALA A 140 -2.86 13.29 -13.77
C ALA A 140 -2.63 13.49 -15.28
N PRO A 141 -3.34 14.41 -15.96
CA PRO A 141 -3.14 14.66 -17.40
C PRO A 141 -1.80 15.36 -17.70
N LYS A 142 -1.25 16.07 -16.71
CA LYS A 142 0.01 16.79 -16.75
C LYS A 142 0.74 16.68 -15.41
N SER A 143 2.03 17.00 -15.39
CA SER A 143 2.77 17.15 -14.14
C SER A 143 2.43 18.49 -13.47
N GLY A 144 2.43 18.52 -12.14
CA GLY A 144 2.17 19.73 -11.37
C GLY A 144 1.81 19.44 -9.92
N GLU A 145 1.45 20.50 -9.20
CA GLU A 145 0.95 20.40 -7.84
C GLU A 145 -0.51 19.94 -7.86
N PHE A 146 -0.78 18.85 -7.14
CA PHE A 146 -2.12 18.32 -6.97
C PHE A 146 -2.84 18.99 -5.80
N ARG A 147 -4.11 19.33 -5.99
CA ARG A 147 -5.01 19.77 -4.92
C ARG A 147 -6.31 18.98 -4.97
N ALA A 148 -6.66 18.36 -3.84
CA ALA A 148 -7.93 17.70 -3.66
C ALA A 148 -9.06 18.74 -3.41
N LEU A 149 -10.21 18.54 -4.05
CA LEU A 149 -11.45 19.30 -3.80
C LEU A 149 -12.53 18.45 -3.13
N ARG A 150 -12.29 17.16 -3.01
CA ARG A 150 -13.07 16.16 -2.28
C ARG A 150 -12.18 15.38 -1.33
N THR A 151 -12.77 14.58 -0.46
CA THR A 151 -12.06 13.69 0.45
C THR A 151 -12.62 12.27 0.37
N LEU A 152 -11.96 11.34 1.08
CA LEU A 152 -12.43 9.96 1.19
C LEU A 152 -13.83 9.92 1.78
N GLY A 153 -14.75 9.20 1.12
CA GLY A 153 -16.13 9.04 1.57
C GLY A 153 -17.12 10.00 0.94
N ASP A 154 -16.66 11.05 0.26
CA ASP A 154 -17.55 11.95 -0.47
C ASP A 154 -18.23 11.21 -1.63
N LEU A 155 -19.53 11.43 -1.77
CA LEU A 155 -20.28 11.03 -2.95
C LEU A 155 -20.05 12.04 -4.07
N VAL A 156 -19.93 11.54 -5.31
CA VAL A 156 -19.71 12.35 -6.50
C VAL A 156 -20.56 11.86 -7.65
N GLU A 157 -20.99 12.78 -8.51
CA GLU A 157 -21.62 12.46 -9.79
C GLU A 157 -20.59 12.38 -10.93
N ALA A 158 -20.94 11.71 -12.02
CA ALA A 158 -20.10 11.69 -13.21
C ALA A 158 -19.96 13.11 -13.79
N GLY A 159 -18.74 13.53 -14.08
CA GLY A 159 -18.43 14.88 -14.56
C GLY A 159 -18.29 15.93 -13.44
N GLU A 160 -18.47 15.56 -12.18
CA GLU A 160 -18.22 16.46 -11.04
C GLU A 160 -16.72 16.71 -10.84
N GLU A 161 -16.35 17.94 -10.52
CA GLU A 161 -14.96 18.29 -10.24
C GLU A 161 -14.51 17.75 -8.87
N VAL A 162 -13.43 16.96 -8.86
CA VAL A 162 -12.94 16.25 -7.66
C VAL A 162 -11.58 16.70 -7.18
N ALA A 163 -10.78 17.31 -8.06
CA ALA A 163 -9.43 17.76 -7.78
C ALA A 163 -8.94 18.71 -8.89
N GLU A 164 -7.78 19.33 -8.70
CA GLU A 164 -7.11 20.12 -9.72
C GLU A 164 -5.58 19.86 -9.74
N ILE A 165 -4.94 20.13 -10.88
CA ILE A 165 -3.48 20.16 -11.01
C ILE A 165 -3.05 21.51 -11.60
N ASN A 166 -2.33 22.31 -10.81
CA ASN A 166 -1.98 23.71 -11.16
C ASN A 166 -3.20 24.47 -11.73
N GLY A 167 -4.34 24.42 -11.05
CA GLY A 167 -5.59 25.09 -11.47
C GLY A 167 -6.33 24.44 -12.64
N THR A 168 -5.85 23.31 -13.19
CA THR A 168 -6.61 22.56 -14.22
C THR A 168 -7.51 21.54 -13.53
N PRO A 169 -8.84 21.62 -13.72
CA PRO A 169 -9.80 20.75 -13.04
C PRO A 169 -9.68 19.30 -13.51
N LEU A 170 -9.94 18.38 -12.60
CA LEU A 170 -10.06 16.95 -12.81
C LEU A 170 -11.48 16.51 -12.42
N PHE A 171 -12.10 15.72 -13.27
CA PHE A 171 -13.50 15.33 -13.13
C PHE A 171 -13.63 13.85 -12.77
N ALA A 172 -14.67 13.51 -12.00
CA ALA A 172 -15.06 12.15 -11.74
C ALA A 172 -15.50 11.46 -13.05
N PRO A 173 -14.90 10.33 -13.43
CA PRO A 173 -15.23 9.65 -14.69
C PRO A 173 -16.57 8.90 -14.62
N LEU A 174 -17.06 8.64 -13.39
CA LEU A 174 -18.31 7.97 -13.09
C LEU A 174 -18.81 8.41 -11.70
N GLY A 175 -20.11 8.22 -11.45
CA GLY A 175 -20.71 8.48 -10.14
C GLY A 175 -20.40 7.38 -9.13
N GLY A 176 -20.30 7.74 -7.86
CA GLY A 176 -20.00 6.80 -6.78
C GLY A 176 -19.41 7.50 -5.56
N VAL A 177 -18.52 6.81 -4.85
CA VAL A 177 -17.81 7.35 -3.68
C VAL A 177 -16.33 7.53 -3.98
N VAL A 178 -15.73 8.62 -3.51
CA VAL A 178 -14.26 8.81 -3.50
C VAL A 178 -13.62 7.78 -2.57
N ARG A 179 -13.05 6.73 -3.16
CA ARG A 179 -12.42 5.60 -2.46
C ARG A 179 -10.95 5.82 -2.17
N GLY A 180 -10.28 6.61 -2.99
CA GLY A 180 -8.87 6.96 -2.84
C GLY A 180 -8.62 8.35 -3.40
N ILE A 181 -7.86 9.18 -2.69
CA ILE A 181 -7.45 10.50 -3.16
C ILE A 181 -6.10 10.86 -2.53
N LEU A 182 -5.22 11.48 -3.31
CA LEU A 182 -3.96 12.00 -2.78
C LEU A 182 -4.19 13.19 -1.84
N HIS A 183 -3.21 13.48 -0.99
CA HIS A 183 -3.20 14.74 -0.24
C HIS A 183 -2.87 15.92 -1.15
N SER A 184 -3.47 17.08 -0.86
CA SER A 184 -3.12 18.34 -1.51
C SER A 184 -1.66 18.73 -1.26
N GLY A 185 -1.06 19.46 -2.18
CA GLY A 185 0.33 19.95 -2.12
C GLY A 185 1.37 18.95 -2.67
N LEU A 186 0.95 17.75 -3.07
CA LEU A 186 1.86 16.77 -3.65
C LEU A 186 2.20 17.11 -5.11
N GLN A 187 3.48 17.07 -5.44
CA GLN A 187 3.94 17.10 -6.83
C GLN A 187 3.70 15.74 -7.48
N VAL A 188 2.94 15.73 -8.58
CA VAL A 188 2.61 14.53 -9.35
C VAL A 188 3.15 14.65 -10.78
N SER A 189 3.48 13.50 -11.37
CA SER A 189 3.87 13.41 -12.78
C SER A 189 2.67 13.03 -13.64
N LYS A 190 2.68 13.38 -14.93
CA LYS A 190 1.69 12.88 -15.90
C LYS A 190 1.51 11.36 -15.79
N GLY A 191 0.26 10.89 -15.77
CA GLY A 191 -0.12 9.48 -15.65
C GLY A 191 -0.20 8.94 -14.21
N THR A 192 0.25 9.72 -13.22
CA THR A 192 0.13 9.36 -11.79
C THR A 192 -1.35 9.19 -11.44
N LYS A 193 -1.70 8.11 -10.76
CA LYS A 193 -3.04 7.92 -10.19
C LYS A 193 -3.27 8.89 -9.04
N VAL A 194 -4.32 9.70 -9.12
CA VAL A 194 -4.56 10.80 -8.16
C VAL A 194 -5.90 10.73 -7.44
N VAL A 195 -6.94 10.17 -8.08
CA VAL A 195 -8.25 9.88 -7.48
C VAL A 195 -8.71 8.49 -7.93
N GLU A 196 -9.47 7.81 -7.08
CA GLU A 196 -10.12 6.53 -7.34
C GLU A 196 -11.54 6.58 -6.84
N ILE A 197 -12.50 6.34 -7.73
CA ILE A 197 -13.92 6.26 -7.42
C ILE A 197 -14.31 4.78 -7.26
N ASP A 198 -15.27 4.52 -6.38
CA ASP A 198 -15.93 3.24 -6.27
C ASP A 198 -17.41 3.38 -6.69
N PRO A 199 -17.82 2.70 -7.78
CA PRO A 199 -19.16 2.87 -8.36
C PRO A 199 -20.28 2.38 -7.45
N ARG A 200 -19.97 1.59 -6.41
CA ARG A 200 -20.98 1.09 -5.46
C ARG A 200 -21.59 2.20 -4.59
N GLY A 201 -20.92 3.35 -4.49
CA GLY A 201 -21.46 4.52 -3.80
C GLY A 201 -21.66 4.37 -2.29
N ASP A 202 -21.04 3.38 -1.64
CA ASP A 202 -21.10 3.22 -0.17
C ASP A 202 -20.00 4.07 0.52
N PRO A 203 -20.35 5.13 1.27
CA PRO A 203 -19.41 6.01 1.95
C PRO A 203 -18.49 5.32 2.97
N SER A 204 -18.81 4.10 3.40
CA SER A 204 -18.00 3.34 4.36
C SER A 204 -16.82 2.59 3.73
N ILE A 205 -16.85 2.35 2.41
CA ILE A 205 -15.81 1.61 1.67
C ILE A 205 -14.39 2.15 1.88
N PRO A 206 -14.14 3.48 1.81
CA PRO A 206 -12.78 4.03 1.90
C PRO A 206 -12.11 3.68 3.24
N PHE A 207 -12.91 3.52 4.30
CA PHE A 207 -12.49 3.30 5.69
C PHE A 207 -12.34 1.82 6.07
N LYS A 208 -12.57 0.90 5.14
CA LYS A 208 -12.45 -0.55 5.36
C LYS A 208 -11.24 -1.11 4.61
N ILE A 209 -10.43 -1.93 5.28
CA ILE A 209 -9.41 -2.73 4.61
C ILE A 209 -10.12 -3.66 3.63
N CYS A 210 -9.69 -3.68 2.36
CA CYS A 210 -10.38 -4.50 1.37
C CYS A 210 -9.94 -5.96 1.47
N GLU A 211 -10.84 -6.86 1.06
CA GLU A 211 -10.63 -8.31 1.06
C GLU A 211 -9.31 -8.69 0.38
N ARG A 212 -8.97 -8.07 -0.76
CA ARG A 212 -7.68 -8.32 -1.43
C ARG A 212 -6.47 -8.09 -0.51
N SER A 213 -6.45 -6.99 0.24
CA SER A 213 -5.36 -6.70 1.18
C SER A 213 -5.33 -7.70 2.33
N LEU A 214 -6.49 -8.11 2.82
CA LEU A 214 -6.59 -9.14 3.86
C LEU A 214 -6.08 -10.49 3.37
N ARG A 215 -6.41 -10.93 2.14
CA ARG A 215 -5.91 -12.20 1.58
C ARG A 215 -4.39 -12.19 1.41
N VAL A 216 -3.81 -11.08 0.95
CA VAL A 216 -2.34 -10.94 0.89
C VAL A 216 -1.72 -10.99 2.29
N ALA A 217 -2.30 -10.29 3.27
CA ALA A 217 -1.82 -10.33 4.65
C ALA A 217 -1.92 -11.74 5.27
N SER A 218 -3.00 -12.48 5.00
CA SER A 218 -3.14 -13.89 5.41
C SER A 218 -2.05 -14.77 4.82
N GLY A 219 -1.65 -14.53 3.57
CA GLY A 219 -0.50 -15.22 2.95
C GLY A 219 0.81 -14.96 3.68
N VAL A 220 1.05 -13.72 4.12
CA VAL A 220 2.22 -13.38 4.95
C VAL A 220 2.19 -14.14 6.26
N VAL A 221 1.05 -14.13 6.97
CA VAL A 221 0.89 -14.87 8.24
C VAL A 221 1.12 -16.36 8.04
N GLU A 222 0.67 -16.93 6.93
CA GLU A 222 0.89 -18.35 6.61
C GLU A 222 2.37 -18.65 6.35
N ALA A 223 3.07 -17.81 5.59
CA ALA A 223 4.51 -17.96 5.39
C ALA A 223 5.30 -17.91 6.71
N LEU A 224 4.87 -17.08 7.67
CA LEU A 224 5.47 -17.04 9.01
C LEU A 224 5.21 -18.30 9.83
N ARG A 225 4.05 -18.94 9.67
CA ARG A 225 3.77 -20.23 10.33
C ARG A 225 4.62 -21.35 9.73
N LEU A 226 4.76 -21.39 8.40
CA LEU A 226 5.58 -22.37 7.70
C LEU A 226 7.07 -22.24 8.08
N SER A 227 7.57 -21.02 8.27
CA SER A 227 8.95 -20.80 8.70
C SER A 227 9.20 -21.25 10.14
N ALA A 228 8.25 -21.05 11.05
CA ALA A 228 8.34 -21.53 12.42
C ALA A 228 8.40 -23.05 12.52
N LEU A 229 7.73 -23.77 11.62
CA LEU A 229 7.75 -25.24 11.54
C LEU A 229 9.04 -25.82 10.96
N SER A 230 9.85 -25.00 10.29
CA SER A 230 11.03 -25.41 9.52
C SER A 230 12.35 -25.18 10.26
N LYS A 231 12.33 -24.58 11.46
CA LYS A 231 13.51 -24.50 12.34
C LYS A 231 13.69 -25.86 13.05
N PRO A 232 14.83 -26.56 12.91
CA PRO A 232 15.12 -27.70 13.77
C PRO A 232 15.25 -27.21 15.23
N LEU A 233 14.66 -27.98 16.15
CA LEU A 233 14.81 -27.81 17.61
C LEU A 233 16.29 -27.85 18.03
#